data_AF-A0A916WQ24-F1
#
_entry.id   AF-A0A916WQ24-F1
#
_cell.length_a   1.000
_cell.length_b   1.000
_cell.length_c   1.000
_cell.angle_alpha   90.00
_cell.angle_beta   90.00
_cell.angle_gamma   90.00
#
_symmetry.space_group_name_H-M   'P 1'
#
loop_
_entity.id
_entity.type
_entity.pdbx_description
1 polymer ?
#
loop_
_entity_poly.entity_id
_entity_poly.type
_entity_poly.pdbx_seq_one_letter_code
_entity_poly.pdbx_strand_id
1 'polypeptide(L)'
;MGYMDVVEALHPRAVIMENVPDMGLSDDFRVLRTIEAKLEGLGYAVEYQIVEAWRYGVPQHRRRLILLARRDGGGFAWPKQTGRVSLMEAIGDLPELVVEPREAIGARVMSYDKRPVGKFQKIMRTSVGSELHDHWTRRVRLDDYQVFLSMTPETLYSDIPADQRRYTADTFTDKYKRLDPEGLSRTITAHIAKDGYWYIHPTQPRTLTVREAARVQTFPDSFRFAGTRSDAFRQIGNAVPPRLAQAAAITVRPVEDSEASSLESRRWADIREAIDGWATAIPRSDGRRSHLAGVGVRPLRHLVVVLLGAQGHGRAATNLYQLADGPLDKKRYAALVGAAKGRARDRLQSQLEQLVDRGNLNDIQAVSDGANLTSSQAKLYGVLRGEDGLLAGAAALRVATRLHGMDPSTAANTHTDGKARLARLVGAGEGAMRRMTAVRLIGSTICLKDPLCGECPLSKFCPTFTNAPQHRS
;
A
#
# COMPACT_ATOMS: atom_id res chain seq x y z
N MET A 1 0.49 24.62 12.25
CA MET A 1 1.53 24.36 11.24
C MET A 1 1.66 22.84 11.10
N GLY A 2 1.21 22.27 9.99
CA GLY A 2 1.34 20.86 9.66
C GLY A 2 2.69 20.54 9.00
N TYR A 3 2.97 19.26 8.77
CA TYR A 3 4.24 18.81 8.18
C TYR A 3 4.53 19.46 6.82
N MET A 4 3.51 19.58 5.96
CA MET A 4 3.67 20.22 4.64
C MET A 4 3.93 21.73 4.73
N ASP A 5 3.41 22.41 5.75
CA ASP A 5 3.69 23.84 5.97
C ASP A 5 5.18 24.05 6.31
N VAL A 6 5.78 23.12 7.05
CA VAL A 6 7.22 23.14 7.35
C VAL A 6 8.04 22.90 6.08
N VAL A 7 7.63 21.95 5.23
CA VAL A 7 8.32 21.68 3.95
C VAL A 7 8.26 22.89 3.02
N GLU A 8 7.10 23.55 2.95
CA GLU A 8 6.88 24.75 2.13
C GLU A 8 7.62 25.97 2.69
N ALA A 9 7.73 26.12 4.01
CA ALA A 9 8.50 27.20 4.59
C ALA A 9 10.02 27.01 4.41
N LEU A 10 10.52 25.80 4.68
CA LEU A 10 11.97 25.56 4.75
C LEU A 10 12.60 25.18 3.42
N HIS A 11 11.81 24.65 2.48
CA HIS A 11 12.33 24.10 1.23
C HIS A 11 13.57 23.21 1.49
N PRO A 12 13.46 22.07 2.19
CA PRO A 12 14.61 21.18 2.40
C PRO A 12 15.11 20.52 1.09
N ARG A 13 16.37 20.08 1.06
CA ARG A 13 16.93 19.30 -0.07
C ARG A 13 16.13 18.02 -0.34
N ALA A 14 15.74 17.34 0.75
CA ALA A 14 15.00 16.10 0.73
C ALA A 14 13.96 16.06 1.85
N VAL A 15 12.88 15.33 1.61
CA VAL A 15 11.75 15.12 2.52
C VAL A 15 11.54 13.62 2.66
N ILE A 16 11.38 13.14 3.88
CA ILE A 16 10.99 11.76 4.17
C ILE A 16 9.75 11.81 5.04
N MET A 17 8.66 11.24 4.56
CA MET A 17 7.42 11.07 5.33
C MET A 17 7.17 9.58 5.53
N GLU A 18 6.94 9.19 6.78
CA GLU A 18 6.52 7.85 7.15
C GLU A 18 5.09 7.88 7.69
N ASN A 19 4.32 6.85 7.36
CA ASN A 19 3.03 6.60 7.99
C ASN A 19 2.63 5.12 7.93
N VAL A 20 1.53 4.77 8.58
CA VAL A 20 0.86 3.47 8.42
C VAL A 20 0.33 3.30 6.98
N PRO A 21 0.30 2.07 6.44
CA PRO A 21 -0.22 1.81 5.10
C PRO A 21 -1.65 2.31 4.89
N ASP A 22 -2.47 2.29 5.94
CA ASP A 22 -3.88 2.68 5.88
C ASP A 22 -4.08 4.12 5.43
N MET A 23 -3.11 5.02 5.68
CA MET A 23 -3.15 6.40 5.17
C MET A 23 -3.34 6.48 3.65
N GLY A 24 -2.83 5.49 2.90
CA GLY A 24 -3.06 5.38 1.46
C GLY A 24 -4.13 4.36 1.09
N LEU A 25 -4.35 3.32 1.90
CA LEU A 25 -5.27 2.25 1.52
C LEU A 25 -6.74 2.59 1.76
N SER A 26 -7.04 3.41 2.75
CA SER A 26 -8.43 3.73 3.12
C SER A 26 -9.15 4.60 2.10
N ASP A 27 -8.42 5.37 1.29
CA ASP A 27 -8.96 6.39 0.40
C ASP A 27 -8.48 6.27 -1.06
N ASP A 28 -8.02 5.06 -1.45
CA ASP A 28 -7.40 4.82 -2.76
C ASP A 28 -6.28 5.84 -3.08
N PHE A 29 -5.42 6.07 -2.10
CA PHE A 29 -4.22 6.91 -2.18
C PHE A 29 -4.52 8.38 -2.53
N ARG A 30 -5.75 8.87 -2.34
CA ARG A 30 -6.13 10.24 -2.70
C ARG A 30 -5.32 11.28 -1.93
N VAL A 31 -5.16 11.11 -0.61
CA VAL A 31 -4.30 11.97 0.21
C VAL A 31 -2.86 11.94 -0.30
N LEU A 32 -2.31 10.76 -0.64
CA LEU A 32 -0.94 10.66 -1.14
C LEU A 32 -0.75 11.31 -2.49
N ARG A 33 -1.68 11.13 -3.43
CA ARG A 33 -1.65 11.80 -4.74
C ARG A 33 -1.68 13.31 -4.59
N THR A 34 -2.38 13.82 -3.57
CA THR A 34 -2.44 15.26 -3.26
C THR A 34 -1.12 15.77 -2.69
N ILE A 35 -0.51 15.02 -1.76
CA ILE A 35 0.81 15.34 -1.20
C ILE A 35 1.89 15.30 -2.30
N GLU A 36 1.88 14.27 -3.16
CA GLU A 36 2.77 14.14 -4.32
C GLU A 36 2.64 15.36 -5.24
N ALA A 37 1.42 15.73 -5.63
CA ALA A 37 1.19 16.91 -6.48
C ALA A 37 1.68 18.21 -5.84
N LYS A 38 1.48 18.40 -4.52
CA LYS A 38 1.99 19.60 -3.81
C LYS A 38 3.51 19.64 -3.80
N LEU A 39 4.17 18.51 -3.54
CA LEU A 39 5.63 18.40 -3.56
C LEU A 39 6.21 18.61 -4.97
N GLU A 40 5.60 18.03 -6.00
CA GLU A 40 6.01 18.25 -7.39
C GLU A 40 5.84 19.71 -7.81
N GLY A 41 4.76 20.38 -7.37
CA GLY A 41 4.56 21.82 -7.56
C GLY A 41 5.65 22.68 -6.90
N LEU A 42 6.25 22.18 -5.80
CA LEU A 42 7.41 22.79 -5.14
C LEU A 42 8.76 22.36 -5.75
N GLY A 43 8.75 21.68 -6.90
CA GLY A 43 9.95 21.28 -7.64
C GLY A 43 10.63 20.01 -7.13
N TYR A 44 9.95 19.20 -6.31
CA TYR A 44 10.48 17.90 -5.89
C TYR A 44 10.17 16.79 -6.89
N ALA A 45 11.15 15.92 -7.12
CA ALA A 45 10.88 14.56 -7.52
C ALA A 45 10.32 13.80 -6.31
N VAL A 46 9.33 12.95 -6.50
CA VAL A 46 8.65 12.23 -5.41
C VAL A 46 8.59 10.74 -5.74
N GLU A 47 8.80 9.89 -4.75
CA GLU A 47 8.52 8.47 -4.77
C GLU A 47 7.84 8.03 -3.48
N TYR A 48 6.86 7.13 -3.56
CA TYR A 48 6.34 6.47 -2.39
C TYR A 48 6.05 4.99 -2.64
N GLN A 49 6.17 4.19 -1.59
CA GLN A 49 5.86 2.76 -1.60
C GLN A 49 5.49 2.25 -0.21
N ILE A 50 4.78 1.13 -0.15
CA ILE A 50 4.55 0.40 1.10
C ILE A 50 5.67 -0.62 1.27
N VAL A 51 6.42 -0.47 2.35
CA VAL A 51 7.63 -1.21 2.63
C VAL A 51 7.40 -2.19 3.77
N GLU A 52 7.78 -3.44 3.55
CA GLU A 52 7.90 -4.47 4.58
C GLU A 52 9.26 -4.35 5.28
N ALA A 53 9.25 -3.98 6.57
CA ALA A 53 10.46 -3.75 7.34
C ALA A 53 11.41 -4.96 7.39
N TRP A 54 10.85 -6.19 7.39
CA TRP A 54 11.65 -7.41 7.44
C TRP A 54 12.57 -7.60 6.24
N ARG A 55 12.24 -7.02 5.07
CA ARG A 55 13.12 -7.05 3.90
C ARG A 55 14.44 -6.32 4.14
N TYR A 56 14.47 -5.43 5.14
CA TYR A 56 15.65 -4.67 5.56
C TYR A 56 16.20 -5.16 6.91
N GLY A 57 15.93 -6.43 7.27
CA GLY A 57 16.53 -7.11 8.40
C GLY A 57 15.96 -6.67 9.75
N VAL A 58 14.70 -6.23 9.77
CA VAL A 58 13.90 -6.00 10.98
C VAL A 58 13.12 -7.29 11.30
N PRO A 59 13.31 -7.93 12.46
CA PRO A 59 12.73 -9.25 12.76
C PRO A 59 11.24 -9.17 13.16
N GLN A 60 10.42 -8.44 12.40
CA GLN A 60 8.97 -8.35 12.58
C GLN A 60 8.23 -8.14 11.26
N HIS A 61 6.97 -8.58 11.21
CA HIS A 61 6.03 -8.11 10.20
C HIS A 61 5.61 -6.67 10.51
N ARG A 62 6.17 -5.68 9.80
CA ARG A 62 5.78 -4.27 9.93
C ARG A 62 5.80 -3.60 8.57
N ARG A 63 4.62 -3.24 8.10
CA ARG A 63 4.43 -2.47 6.87
C ARG A 63 4.40 -0.99 7.17
N ARG A 64 5.07 -0.19 6.36
CA ARG A 64 5.03 1.28 6.41
C ARG A 64 4.94 1.89 5.04
N LEU A 65 4.10 2.91 4.93
CA LEU A 65 4.11 3.79 3.78
C LEU A 65 5.28 4.76 3.96
N ILE A 66 6.22 4.74 3.02
CA ILE A 66 7.35 5.67 2.99
C ILE A 66 7.20 6.51 1.74
N LEU A 67 7.13 7.83 1.91
CA LEU A 67 7.22 8.82 0.84
C LEU A 67 8.56 9.53 0.97
N LEU A 68 9.29 9.57 -0.14
CA LEU A 68 10.57 10.21 -0.32
C LEU A 68 10.39 11.31 -1.36
N ALA A 69 10.94 12.48 -1.12
CA ALA A 69 11.00 13.53 -2.11
C ALA A 69 12.34 14.25 -2.06
N ARG A 70 12.85 14.68 -3.22
CA ARG A 70 14.15 15.36 -3.32
C ARG A 70 14.19 16.36 -4.47
N ARG A 71 15.03 17.39 -4.37
CA ARG A 71 15.20 18.43 -5.40
C ARG A 71 16.58 18.50 -6.02
N ASP A 72 17.53 17.73 -5.51
CA ASP A 72 18.92 17.67 -5.97
C ASP A 72 19.13 16.70 -7.15
N GLY A 73 18.09 16.46 -7.97
CA GLY A 73 18.18 15.75 -9.24
C GLY A 73 18.40 14.24 -9.21
N GLY A 74 18.76 13.64 -8.07
CA GLY A 74 18.99 12.19 -7.97
C GLY A 74 17.74 11.32 -8.09
N GLY A 75 17.94 10.04 -8.44
CA GLY A 75 16.90 9.01 -8.40
C GLY A 75 16.60 8.48 -6.99
N PHE A 76 15.73 7.47 -6.92
CA PHE A 76 15.32 6.80 -5.67
C PHE A 76 15.79 5.35 -5.63
N ALA A 77 17.10 5.13 -5.57
CA ALA A 77 17.68 3.80 -5.46
C ALA A 77 17.61 3.27 -4.03
N TRP A 78 16.67 2.36 -3.77
CA TRP A 78 16.61 1.66 -2.48
C TRP A 78 17.77 0.66 -2.33
N PRO A 79 18.34 0.53 -1.11
CA PRO A 79 19.41 -0.42 -0.89
C PRO A 79 18.93 -1.86 -1.06
N LYS A 80 19.86 -2.76 -1.37
CA LYS A 80 19.58 -4.19 -1.50
C LYS A 80 18.95 -4.72 -0.21
N GLN A 81 17.86 -5.47 -0.38
CA GLN A 81 17.18 -6.16 0.72
C GLN A 81 18.15 -7.12 1.41
N THR A 82 18.20 -7.06 2.74
CA THR A 82 19.18 -7.83 3.54
C THR A 82 18.68 -9.22 3.93
N GLY A 83 17.41 -9.53 3.64
CA GLY A 83 16.79 -10.81 3.99
C GLY A 83 16.17 -10.85 5.39
N ARG A 84 15.59 -12.00 5.72
CA ARG A 84 14.87 -12.28 6.98
C ARG A 84 15.86 -12.49 8.13
N VAL A 85 15.51 -11.98 9.32
CA VAL A 85 16.16 -12.26 10.60
C VAL A 85 15.09 -12.85 11.51
N SER A 86 15.30 -14.05 12.06
CA SER A 86 14.34 -14.66 12.98
C SER A 86 14.29 -13.93 14.33
N LEU A 87 13.25 -14.21 15.11
CA LEU A 87 13.13 -13.67 16.46
C LEU A 87 14.31 -14.10 17.34
N MET A 88 14.67 -15.39 17.35
CA MET A 88 15.77 -15.89 18.17
C MET A 88 17.15 -15.44 17.67
N GLU A 89 17.33 -15.23 16.36
CA GLU A 89 18.52 -14.54 15.86
C GLU A 89 18.66 -13.13 16.47
N ALA A 90 17.54 -12.44 16.74
CA ALA A 90 17.56 -11.09 17.29
C ALA A 90 17.78 -11.05 18.81
N ILE A 91 17.18 -11.98 19.56
CA ILE A 91 17.13 -11.89 21.03
C ILE A 91 17.86 -13.02 21.77
N GLY A 92 18.29 -14.08 21.08
CA GLY A 92 18.78 -15.32 21.71
C GLY A 92 20.09 -15.22 22.50
N ASP A 93 20.90 -14.18 22.30
CA ASP A 93 22.09 -13.91 23.13
C ASP A 93 21.78 -13.09 24.40
N LEU A 94 20.52 -12.69 24.62
CA LEU A 94 20.16 -12.02 25.87
C LEU A 94 20.15 -13.03 27.04
N PRO A 95 20.50 -12.58 28.26
CA PRO A 95 20.42 -13.41 29.46
C PRO A 95 19.01 -13.97 29.64
N GLU A 96 18.93 -15.22 30.10
CA GLU A 96 17.63 -15.75 30.53
C GLU A 96 17.22 -15.11 31.84
N LEU A 97 15.92 -14.84 31.99
CA LEU A 97 15.39 -14.18 33.18
C LEU A 97 14.70 -15.22 34.05
N VAL A 98 15.01 -15.19 35.34
CA VAL A 98 14.24 -15.94 36.34
C VAL A 98 12.82 -15.38 36.36
N VAL A 99 11.84 -16.28 36.20
CA VAL A 99 10.42 -15.91 36.20
C VAL A 99 9.73 -16.55 37.39
N GLU A 100 9.59 -15.77 38.46
CA GLU A 100 8.77 -16.13 39.60
C GLU A 100 7.43 -15.38 39.55
N PRO A 101 6.28 -16.08 39.66
CA PRO A 101 4.98 -15.42 39.63
C PRO A 101 4.85 -14.32 40.67
N ARG A 102 4.33 -13.17 40.25
CA ARG A 102 4.13 -11.93 41.05
C ARG A 102 5.40 -11.18 41.45
N GLU A 103 6.57 -11.69 41.09
CA GLU A 103 7.86 -11.02 41.32
C GLU A 103 8.32 -10.19 40.11
N ALA A 104 9.30 -9.32 40.37
CA ALA A 104 9.92 -8.51 39.31
C ALA A 104 10.75 -9.39 38.37
N ILE A 105 10.75 -9.07 37.07
CA ILE A 105 11.45 -9.85 36.04
C ILE A 105 12.45 -8.96 35.32
N GLY A 106 13.74 -9.30 35.48
CA GLY A 106 14.86 -8.57 34.90
C GLY A 106 15.11 -7.21 35.57
N ALA A 107 16.00 -6.42 34.97
CA ALA A 107 16.42 -5.14 35.53
C ALA A 107 16.67 -4.09 34.44
N ARG A 108 16.69 -2.82 34.87
CA ARG A 108 17.04 -1.70 33.98
C ARG A 108 18.51 -1.71 33.58
N VAL A 109 19.38 -2.21 34.45
CA VAL A 109 20.82 -2.40 34.19
C VAL A 109 21.19 -3.78 34.71
N MET A 110 21.84 -4.57 33.87
CA MET A 110 22.41 -5.87 34.22
C MET A 110 23.62 -6.17 33.32
N SER A 111 24.23 -7.34 33.45
CA SER A 111 25.34 -7.74 32.56
C SER A 111 24.86 -8.74 31.52
N TYR A 112 25.49 -8.71 30.34
CA TYR A 112 25.41 -9.86 29.43
C TYR A 112 26.15 -11.06 30.03
N ASP A 113 25.57 -12.25 29.87
CA ASP A 113 26.16 -13.54 30.25
C ASP A 113 26.64 -14.34 29.03
N LYS A 114 26.13 -14.00 27.83
CA LYS A 114 26.45 -14.65 26.56
C LYS A 114 27.16 -13.68 25.61
N ARG A 115 28.04 -14.24 24.76
CA ARG A 115 28.64 -13.52 23.62
C ARG A 115 27.64 -13.45 22.45
N PRO A 116 27.67 -12.40 21.61
CA PRO A 116 26.83 -12.35 20.43
C PRO A 116 27.26 -13.44 19.43
N VAL A 117 26.31 -14.23 18.96
CA VAL A 117 26.54 -15.35 18.04
C VAL A 117 26.43 -14.85 16.59
N GLY A 118 25.25 -14.34 16.22
CA GLY A 118 24.91 -13.99 14.84
C GLY A 118 25.33 -12.58 14.42
N LYS A 119 25.28 -12.32 13.09
CA LYS A 119 25.57 -10.99 12.51
C LYS A 119 24.69 -9.90 13.11
N PHE A 120 23.40 -10.17 13.30
CA PHE A 120 22.46 -9.21 13.86
C PHE A 120 22.87 -8.75 15.26
N GLN A 121 23.14 -9.71 16.16
CA GLN A 121 23.50 -9.45 17.55
C GLN A 121 24.81 -8.68 17.66
N LYS A 122 25.81 -9.04 16.84
CA LYS A 122 27.08 -8.32 16.75
C LYS A 122 26.87 -6.85 16.36
N ILE A 123 26.00 -6.59 15.37
CA ILE A 123 25.66 -5.21 14.96
C ILE A 123 24.97 -4.46 16.11
N MET A 124 23.93 -5.04 16.73
CA MET A 124 23.21 -4.39 17.83
C MET A 124 24.13 -4.08 19.01
N ARG A 125 25.16 -4.90 19.25
CA ARG A 125 26.11 -4.77 20.35
C ARG A 125 27.41 -4.01 20.01
N THR A 126 27.52 -3.39 18.84
CA THR A 126 28.80 -2.78 18.36
C THR A 126 29.38 -1.74 19.32
N SER A 127 28.54 -0.95 20.00
CA SER A 127 28.96 0.18 20.85
C SER A 127 28.55 0.00 22.31
N VAL A 128 28.52 -1.24 22.81
CA VAL A 128 28.23 -1.55 24.22
C VAL A 128 29.32 -2.41 24.82
N GLY A 129 29.64 -2.14 26.09
CA GLY A 129 30.53 -2.97 26.91
C GLY A 129 29.82 -4.22 27.43
N SER A 130 30.07 -4.57 28.69
CA SER A 130 29.42 -5.70 29.37
C SER A 130 28.01 -5.37 29.88
N GLU A 131 27.62 -4.10 29.93
CA GLU A 131 26.35 -3.65 30.46
C GLU A 131 25.19 -3.79 29.46
N LEU A 132 24.11 -4.39 29.94
CA LEU A 132 22.84 -4.58 29.28
C LEU A 132 21.79 -3.67 29.93
N HIS A 133 21.16 -2.82 29.12
CA HIS A 133 20.12 -1.91 29.58
C HIS A 133 18.71 -2.32 29.16
N ASP A 134 17.75 -2.04 30.03
CA ASP A 134 16.31 -2.19 29.85
C ASP A 134 15.86 -3.65 29.56
N HIS A 135 16.59 -4.65 30.05
CA HIS A 135 16.18 -6.06 29.93
C HIS A 135 15.26 -6.46 31.09
N TRP A 136 14.07 -5.86 31.09
CA TRP A 136 13.02 -6.09 32.08
C TRP A 136 11.63 -6.08 31.46
N THR A 137 10.68 -6.74 32.13
CA THR A 137 9.27 -6.74 31.74
C THR A 137 8.36 -6.63 32.96
N ARG A 138 7.04 -6.68 32.75
CA ARG A 138 6.06 -6.70 33.83
C ARG A 138 6.12 -8.02 34.60
N ARG A 139 5.61 -7.98 35.83
CA ARG A 139 5.36 -9.19 36.61
C ARG A 139 4.28 -10.05 35.96
N VAL A 140 4.44 -11.36 36.03
CA VAL A 140 3.50 -12.36 35.50
C VAL A 140 2.63 -12.85 36.65
N ARG A 141 1.31 -12.94 36.47
CA ARG A 141 0.40 -13.49 37.48
C ARG A 141 0.47 -15.01 37.46
N LEU A 142 0.06 -15.67 38.55
CA LEU A 142 0.17 -17.13 38.67
C LEU A 142 -0.64 -17.88 37.59
N ASP A 143 -1.85 -17.42 37.32
CA ASP A 143 -2.72 -17.95 36.26
C ASP A 143 -2.11 -17.74 34.86
N ASP A 144 -1.60 -16.54 34.56
CA ASP A 144 -0.88 -16.27 33.29
C ASP A 144 0.34 -17.18 33.14
N TYR A 145 1.09 -17.37 34.22
CA TYR A 145 2.30 -18.19 34.23
C TYR A 145 1.98 -19.64 33.85
N GLN A 146 0.93 -20.22 34.44
CA GLN A 146 0.46 -21.57 34.14
C GLN A 146 0.02 -21.70 32.67
N VAL A 147 -0.76 -20.73 32.18
CA VAL A 147 -1.17 -20.69 30.77
C VAL A 147 0.04 -20.58 29.85
N PHE A 148 0.99 -19.68 30.15
CA PHE A 148 2.16 -19.53 29.31
C PHE A 148 2.96 -20.83 29.22
N LEU A 149 3.15 -21.57 30.31
CA LEU A 149 3.87 -22.84 30.30
C LEU A 149 3.27 -23.90 29.36
N SER A 150 1.95 -23.91 29.16
CA SER A 150 1.28 -24.89 28.28
C SER A 150 1.17 -24.44 26.83
N MET A 151 1.45 -23.16 26.52
CA MET A 151 1.34 -22.63 25.16
C MET A 151 2.52 -23.02 24.26
N THR A 152 2.21 -23.29 23.00
CA THR A 152 3.15 -23.29 21.86
C THR A 152 2.86 -22.08 20.95
N PRO A 153 3.70 -21.78 19.95
CA PRO A 153 3.39 -20.73 18.97
C PRO A 153 2.08 -20.95 18.21
N GLU A 154 1.62 -22.19 18.08
CA GLU A 154 0.40 -22.59 17.37
C GLU A 154 -0.86 -22.44 18.23
N THR A 155 -0.73 -22.44 19.56
CA THR A 155 -1.86 -22.32 20.49
C THR A 155 -2.65 -21.03 20.23
N LEU A 156 -3.95 -21.18 19.96
CA LEU A 156 -4.89 -20.07 19.86
C LEU A 156 -5.50 -19.76 21.24
N TYR A 157 -6.02 -18.54 21.41
CA TYR A 157 -6.65 -18.18 22.69
C TYR A 157 -7.89 -19.02 22.99
N SER A 158 -8.59 -19.47 21.94
CA SER A 158 -9.74 -20.37 22.02
C SER A 158 -9.40 -21.73 22.62
N ASP A 159 -8.15 -22.17 22.46
CA ASP A 159 -7.69 -23.51 22.86
C ASP A 159 -7.36 -23.59 24.35
N ILE A 160 -7.25 -22.42 25.01
CA ILE A 160 -7.02 -22.32 26.45
C ILE A 160 -8.32 -22.71 27.19
N PRO A 161 -8.24 -23.59 28.22
CA PRO A 161 -9.40 -23.99 29.02
C PRO A 161 -10.22 -22.80 29.54
N ALA A 162 -11.55 -22.94 29.53
CA ALA A 162 -12.45 -21.83 29.80
C ALA A 162 -12.28 -21.21 31.20
N ASP A 163 -11.96 -22.03 32.19
CA ASP A 163 -11.66 -21.66 33.57
C ASP A 163 -10.32 -20.93 33.74
N GLN A 164 -9.44 -21.00 32.73
CA GLN A 164 -8.14 -20.34 32.69
C GLN A 164 -8.14 -19.09 31.79
N ARG A 165 -9.21 -18.85 31.02
CA ARG A 165 -9.38 -17.66 30.19
C ARG A 165 -9.96 -16.51 31.00
N ARG A 166 -9.36 -15.33 30.85
CA ARG A 166 -9.88 -14.07 31.43
C ARG A 166 -10.83 -13.31 30.52
N TYR A 167 -10.75 -13.56 29.22
CA TYR A 167 -11.54 -12.89 28.20
C TYR A 167 -12.38 -13.93 27.48
N THR A 168 -13.53 -13.50 26.97
CA THR A 168 -14.37 -14.37 26.17
C THR A 168 -13.70 -14.58 24.81
N ALA A 169 -13.63 -15.83 24.37
CA ALA A 169 -12.93 -16.22 23.14
C ALA A 169 -13.66 -15.80 21.86
N ASP A 170 -14.94 -15.41 21.98
CA ASP A 170 -15.77 -14.85 20.91
C ASP A 170 -15.30 -13.45 20.45
N THR A 171 -14.68 -12.68 21.36
CA THR A 171 -14.29 -11.28 21.12
C THR A 171 -12.77 -11.14 20.91
N PHE A 172 -11.95 -12.01 21.50
CA PHE A 172 -10.49 -11.90 21.44
C PHE A 172 -9.82 -13.24 21.12
N THR A 173 -9.90 -13.67 19.86
CA THR A 173 -9.37 -14.95 19.38
C THR A 173 -7.84 -15.07 19.48
N ASP A 174 -7.11 -13.96 19.57
CA ASP A 174 -5.64 -13.92 19.59
C ASP A 174 -5.06 -13.14 20.78
N LYS A 175 -5.83 -13.03 21.89
CA LYS A 175 -5.43 -12.22 23.05
C LYS A 175 -4.07 -12.62 23.63
N TYR A 176 -3.76 -13.93 23.65
CA TYR A 176 -2.48 -14.45 24.11
C TYR A 176 -1.78 -15.04 22.89
N LYS A 177 -0.51 -14.67 22.68
CA LYS A 177 0.29 -15.18 21.58
C LYS A 177 1.73 -15.41 22.00
N ARG A 178 2.11 -16.69 22.09
CA ARG A 178 3.51 -17.13 22.14
C ARG A 178 4.11 -16.94 20.76
N LEU A 179 5.27 -16.29 20.72
CA LEU A 179 5.97 -16.00 19.47
C LEU A 179 6.74 -17.23 18.98
N ASP A 180 6.79 -17.41 17.67
CA ASP A 180 7.58 -18.44 17.01
C ASP A 180 9.09 -18.06 17.07
N PRO A 181 9.96 -18.94 17.61
CA PRO A 181 11.40 -18.68 17.70
C PRO A 181 12.09 -18.50 16.35
N GLU A 182 11.68 -19.27 15.34
CA GLU A 182 12.23 -19.22 13.97
C GLU A 182 11.44 -18.22 13.09
N GLY A 183 10.31 -17.76 13.61
CA GLY A 183 9.40 -16.77 13.04
C GLY A 183 9.94 -15.35 12.98
N LEU A 184 9.19 -14.49 12.28
CA LEU A 184 9.24 -13.05 12.52
C LEU A 184 8.31 -12.71 13.69
N SER A 185 8.65 -11.68 14.46
CA SER A 185 7.73 -11.17 15.47
C SER A 185 6.49 -10.52 14.84
N ARG A 186 5.41 -10.41 15.61
CA ARG A 186 4.28 -9.51 15.27
C ARG A 186 4.78 -8.06 15.27
N THR A 187 4.03 -7.15 14.64
CA THR A 187 4.34 -5.72 14.69
C THR A 187 4.45 -5.26 16.14
N ILE A 188 5.58 -4.69 16.56
CA ILE A 188 5.68 -4.05 17.88
C ILE A 188 4.87 -2.75 17.84
N THR A 189 3.75 -2.73 18.57
CA THR A 189 2.85 -1.58 18.67
C THR A 189 3.09 -0.85 20.00
N ALA A 190 2.70 0.43 20.09
CA ALA A 190 2.75 1.13 21.38
C ALA A 190 1.85 0.51 22.45
N HIS A 191 0.84 -0.28 22.04
CA HIS A 191 -0.04 -0.99 22.96
C HIS A 191 0.69 -2.09 23.78
N ILE A 192 1.88 -2.52 23.36
CA ILE A 192 2.74 -3.42 24.15
C ILE A 192 3.02 -2.87 25.57
N ALA A 193 2.94 -1.55 25.76
CA ALA A 193 3.09 -0.89 27.05
C ALA A 193 2.04 -1.31 28.11
N LYS A 194 0.94 -1.95 27.70
CA LYS A 194 -0.15 -2.46 28.55
C LYS A 194 0.18 -3.86 29.09
N ASP A 195 -0.46 -4.89 28.56
CA ASP A 195 -0.30 -6.27 29.01
C ASP A 195 0.85 -7.00 28.29
N GLY A 196 1.03 -6.73 26.99
CA GLY A 196 2.04 -7.38 26.16
C GLY A 196 1.72 -8.83 25.81
N TYR A 197 0.48 -9.29 26.02
CA TYR A 197 0.10 -10.71 25.84
C TYR A 197 0.16 -11.18 24.38
N TRP A 198 0.22 -10.25 23.42
CA TRP A 198 0.50 -10.54 22.01
C TRP A 198 1.97 -10.89 21.72
N TYR A 199 2.83 -10.77 22.72
CA TYR A 199 4.28 -10.87 22.60
C TYR A 199 4.85 -11.73 23.75
N ILE A 200 4.34 -12.94 23.93
CA ILE A 200 4.88 -13.91 24.90
C ILE A 200 6.19 -14.48 24.36
N HIS A 201 7.22 -14.51 25.21
CA HIS A 201 8.56 -14.97 24.84
C HIS A 201 8.52 -16.43 24.34
N PRO A 202 9.29 -16.82 23.30
CA PRO A 202 9.22 -18.15 22.72
C PRO A 202 9.45 -19.30 23.70
N THR A 203 10.36 -19.12 24.66
CA THR A 203 10.78 -20.18 25.60
C THR A 203 10.54 -19.86 27.09
N GLN A 204 10.28 -18.60 27.45
CA GLN A 204 10.18 -18.18 28.86
C GLN A 204 8.72 -17.81 29.15
N PRO A 205 8.14 -18.18 30.31
CA PRO A 205 6.75 -17.88 30.65
C PRO A 205 6.55 -16.41 31.07
N ARG A 206 6.93 -15.48 30.17
CA ARG A 206 6.84 -14.02 30.34
C ARG A 206 6.61 -13.36 28.99
N THR A 207 6.19 -12.09 29.00
CA THR A 207 6.18 -11.27 27.79
C THR A 207 7.58 -10.76 27.44
N LEU A 208 7.77 -10.26 26.22
CA LEU A 208 9.02 -9.62 25.81
C LEU A 208 9.38 -8.47 26.76
N THR A 209 10.68 -8.32 27.01
CA THR A 209 11.28 -7.20 27.72
C THR A 209 11.37 -5.96 26.84
N VAL A 210 11.65 -4.81 27.46
CA VAL A 210 11.91 -3.55 26.73
C VAL A 210 13.08 -3.73 25.76
N ARG A 211 14.19 -4.34 26.19
CA ARG A 211 15.34 -4.62 25.32
C ARG A 211 15.03 -5.58 24.17
N GLU A 212 14.28 -6.65 24.42
CA GLU A 212 13.85 -7.58 23.35
C GLU A 212 12.98 -6.85 22.31
N ALA A 213 12.00 -6.07 22.75
CA ALA A 213 11.18 -5.26 21.85
C ALA A 213 12.00 -4.21 21.09
N ALA A 214 12.99 -3.59 21.75
CA ALA A 214 13.91 -2.64 21.12
C ALA A 214 14.74 -3.30 20.01
N ARG A 215 15.29 -4.50 20.27
CA ARG A 215 16.00 -5.28 19.25
C ARG A 215 15.08 -5.73 18.12
N VAL A 216 13.84 -6.10 18.41
CA VAL A 216 12.86 -6.42 17.37
C VAL A 216 12.57 -5.20 16.47
N GLN A 217 12.60 -4.00 17.03
CA GLN A 217 12.57 -2.73 16.30
C GLN A 217 13.93 -2.31 15.74
N THR A 218 15.01 -3.09 15.92
CA THR A 218 16.38 -2.81 15.44
C THR A 218 17.05 -1.58 16.05
N PHE A 219 16.66 -1.20 17.28
CA PHE A 219 17.46 -0.26 18.06
C PHE A 219 18.77 -0.90 18.48
N PRO A 220 19.92 -0.20 18.30
CA PRO A 220 21.19 -0.62 18.89
C PRO A 220 21.07 -0.76 20.42
N ASP A 221 21.89 -1.65 21.00
CA ASP A 221 21.90 -1.89 22.44
C ASP A 221 22.46 -0.69 23.24
N SER A 222 23.18 0.21 22.57
CA SER A 222 23.63 1.51 23.12
C SER A 222 22.50 2.54 23.22
N PHE A 223 21.37 2.35 22.53
CA PHE A 223 20.24 3.28 22.62
C PHE A 223 19.57 3.20 24.00
N ARG A 224 19.21 4.35 24.57
CA ARG A 224 18.62 4.48 25.90
C ARG A 224 17.21 5.05 25.80
N PHE A 225 16.28 4.49 26.58
CA PHE A 225 14.90 4.94 26.62
C PHE A 225 14.62 5.72 27.92
N ALA A 226 13.91 6.84 27.77
CA ALA A 226 13.56 7.69 28.90
C ALA A 226 12.28 7.20 29.61
N GLY A 227 12.13 7.55 30.89
CA GLY A 227 10.91 7.32 31.66
C GLY A 227 10.76 5.90 32.20
N THR A 228 9.50 5.50 32.41
CA THR A 228 9.12 4.19 32.96
C THR A 228 9.21 3.08 31.91
N ARG A 229 9.06 1.82 32.34
CA ARG A 229 8.95 0.68 31.43
C ARG A 229 7.85 0.87 30.36
N SER A 230 6.69 1.37 30.75
CA SER A 230 5.59 1.61 29.81
C SER A 230 5.89 2.76 28.84
N ASP A 231 6.63 3.78 29.27
CA ASP A 231 7.06 4.87 28.39
C ASP A 231 8.10 4.40 27.36
N ALA A 232 9.04 3.55 27.79
CA ALA A 232 10.01 2.94 26.89
C ALA A 232 9.31 2.07 25.83
N PHE A 233 8.35 1.23 26.23
CA PHE A 233 7.54 0.46 25.29
C PHE A 233 6.75 1.33 24.30
N ARG A 234 6.20 2.46 24.76
CA ARG A 234 5.49 3.41 23.89
C ARG A 234 6.42 4.06 22.87
N GLN A 235 7.62 4.48 23.30
CA GLN A 235 8.66 5.02 22.42
C GLN A 235 9.05 3.98 21.35
N ILE A 236 9.32 2.74 21.76
CA ILE A 236 9.70 1.64 20.86
C ILE A 236 8.57 1.33 19.87
N GLY A 237 7.33 1.23 20.33
CA GLY A 237 6.19 0.87 19.48
C GLY A 237 5.83 1.93 18.43
N ASN A 238 5.96 3.21 18.80
CA ASN A 238 5.70 4.34 17.91
C ASN A 238 6.84 4.60 16.92
N ALA A 239 8.06 4.17 17.21
CA ALA A 239 9.21 4.43 16.36
C ALA A 239 9.13 3.71 15.00
N VAL A 240 9.79 4.33 14.01
CA VAL A 240 10.22 3.64 12.79
C VAL A 240 11.45 2.79 13.13
N PRO A 241 11.52 1.50 12.74
CA PRO A 241 12.71 0.70 12.97
C PRO A 241 13.97 1.37 12.40
N PRO A 242 15.06 1.55 13.14
CA PRO A 242 16.25 2.25 12.64
C PRO A 242 16.83 1.68 11.36
N ARG A 243 16.79 0.36 11.12
CA ARG A 243 17.26 -0.22 9.84
C ARG A 243 16.36 0.14 8.66
N LEU A 244 15.05 0.24 8.86
CA LEU A 244 14.13 0.73 7.82
C LEU A 244 14.35 2.21 7.56
N ALA A 245 14.50 3.02 8.61
CA ALA A 245 14.80 4.44 8.50
C ALA A 245 16.12 4.68 7.76
N GLN A 246 17.17 3.89 8.07
CA GLN A 246 18.44 3.92 7.36
C GLN A 246 18.27 3.60 5.87
N ALA A 247 17.48 2.58 5.54
CA ALA A 247 17.24 2.21 4.15
C ALA A 247 16.58 3.35 3.37
N ALA A 248 15.57 4.00 3.95
CA ALA A 248 14.92 5.17 3.37
C ALA A 248 15.87 6.38 3.25
N ALA A 249 16.70 6.61 4.27
CA ALA A 249 17.65 7.73 4.28
C ALA A 249 18.76 7.56 3.23
N ILE A 250 19.24 6.34 2.99
CA ILE A 250 20.24 6.04 1.95
C ILE A 250 19.70 6.47 0.57
N THR A 251 18.43 6.19 0.30
CA THR A 251 17.76 6.51 -0.98
C THR A 251 17.76 8.01 -1.31
N VAL A 252 17.82 8.87 -0.28
CA VAL A 252 17.81 10.33 -0.44
C VAL A 252 19.12 10.98 0.00
N ARG A 253 20.22 10.24 0.08
CA ARG A 253 21.55 10.83 0.32
C ARG A 253 21.86 11.91 -0.73
N PRO A 254 22.60 12.98 -0.37
CA PRO A 254 23.02 14.00 -1.33
C PRO A 254 23.68 13.34 -2.54
N VAL A 255 23.29 13.78 -3.73
CA VAL A 255 23.99 13.42 -4.98
C VAL A 255 25.15 14.39 -5.16
N GLU A 256 26.32 13.89 -5.54
CA GLU A 256 27.46 14.72 -5.89
C GLU A 256 27.28 15.26 -7.32
N ASP A 257 27.77 16.47 -7.61
CA ASP A 257 27.50 17.21 -8.86
C ASP A 257 27.84 16.44 -10.15
N SER A 258 28.68 15.41 -10.09
CA SER A 258 29.08 14.56 -11.22
C SER A 258 28.05 13.47 -11.59
N GLU A 259 27.10 13.16 -10.71
CA GLU A 259 26.00 12.20 -10.93
C GLU A 259 24.66 12.88 -11.23
N ALA A 260 24.65 14.22 -11.33
CA ALA A 260 23.50 15.00 -11.76
C ALA A 260 23.22 14.83 -13.28
N SER A 261 23.03 13.59 -13.71
CA SER A 261 22.43 13.31 -15.01
C SER A 261 21.00 13.85 -15.00
N SER A 262 20.82 14.89 -15.80
CA SER A 262 19.57 15.56 -16.15
C SER A 262 18.34 14.64 -16.26
N LEU A 263 17.21 15.09 -15.69
CA LEU A 263 15.84 14.81 -16.15
C LEU A 263 15.21 13.43 -15.83
N GLU A 264 15.41 12.84 -14.66
CA GLU A 264 14.40 11.90 -14.09
C GLU A 264 13.31 12.61 -13.27
N SER A 265 13.55 13.87 -12.85
CA SER A 265 12.79 14.56 -11.80
C SER A 265 11.32 14.89 -12.14
N ARG A 266 10.91 14.79 -13.40
CA ARG A 266 9.52 15.01 -13.85
C ARG A 266 8.87 13.82 -14.53
N ARG A 267 9.51 12.64 -14.53
CA ARG A 267 9.04 11.47 -15.30
C ARG A 267 7.54 11.19 -15.11
N TRP A 268 7.05 11.22 -13.88
CA TRP A 268 5.64 10.93 -13.61
C TRP A 268 4.70 12.07 -14.00
N ALA A 269 5.14 13.32 -13.91
CA ALA A 269 4.39 14.47 -14.40
C ALA A 269 4.26 14.40 -15.93
N ASP A 270 5.34 14.11 -16.64
CA ASP A 270 5.35 13.98 -18.10
C ASP A 270 4.51 12.79 -18.58
N ILE A 271 4.53 11.67 -17.84
CA ILE A 271 3.65 10.53 -18.11
C ILE A 271 2.18 10.95 -17.92
N ARG A 272 1.84 11.67 -16.85
CA ARG A 272 0.48 12.16 -16.59
C ARG A 272 0.01 13.10 -17.69
N GLU A 273 0.87 14.01 -18.13
CA GLU A 273 0.59 14.92 -19.24
C GLU A 273 0.35 14.16 -20.55
N ALA A 274 1.16 13.13 -20.85
CA ALA A 274 0.95 12.29 -22.02
C ALA A 274 -0.38 11.52 -21.98
N ILE A 275 -0.79 11.02 -20.81
CA ILE A 275 -2.09 10.37 -20.63
C ILE A 275 -3.23 11.37 -20.88
N ASP A 276 -3.15 12.58 -20.30
CA ASP A 276 -4.15 13.62 -20.48
C ASP A 276 -4.23 14.10 -21.94
N GLY A 277 -3.08 14.35 -22.58
CA GLY A 277 -2.99 14.73 -23.98
C GLY A 277 -3.61 13.68 -24.90
N TRP A 278 -3.28 12.41 -24.68
CA TRP A 278 -3.89 11.31 -25.44
C TRP A 278 -5.40 11.23 -25.24
N ALA A 279 -5.88 11.31 -23.99
CA ALA A 279 -7.30 11.22 -23.67
C ALA A 279 -8.12 12.39 -24.23
N THR A 280 -7.55 13.59 -24.24
CA THR A 280 -8.19 14.80 -24.77
C THR A 280 -8.20 14.84 -26.30
N ALA A 281 -7.19 14.26 -26.95
CA ALA A 281 -7.11 14.16 -28.42
C ALA A 281 -8.12 13.19 -29.04
N ILE A 282 -8.74 12.28 -28.25
CA ILE A 282 -9.77 11.36 -28.77
C ILE A 282 -11.00 12.17 -29.24
N PRO A 283 -11.37 12.11 -30.54
CA PRO A 283 -12.51 12.86 -31.08
C PRO A 283 -13.83 12.49 -30.41
N ARG A 284 -14.79 13.43 -30.35
CA ARG A 284 -16.12 13.18 -29.77
C ARG A 284 -16.90 12.07 -30.48
N SER A 285 -16.67 11.89 -31.78
CA SER A 285 -17.28 10.85 -32.61
C SER A 285 -16.70 9.46 -32.37
N ASP A 286 -15.52 9.36 -31.75
CA ASP A 286 -14.87 8.08 -31.47
C ASP A 286 -15.55 7.38 -30.29
N GLY A 287 -15.89 6.10 -30.45
CA GLY A 287 -16.50 5.28 -29.40
C GLY A 287 -15.65 5.19 -28.13
N ARG A 288 -14.32 5.32 -28.23
CA ARG A 288 -13.38 5.39 -27.11
C ARG A 288 -13.67 6.56 -26.16
N ARG A 289 -14.22 7.67 -26.66
CA ARG A 289 -14.56 8.84 -25.84
C ARG A 289 -15.54 8.49 -24.71
N SER A 290 -16.42 7.51 -24.93
CA SER A 290 -17.40 7.02 -23.95
C SER A 290 -16.75 6.41 -22.71
N HIS A 291 -15.53 5.88 -22.86
CA HIS A 291 -14.77 5.22 -21.81
C HIS A 291 -13.94 6.19 -20.98
N LEU A 292 -13.94 7.48 -21.30
CA LEU A 292 -13.15 8.50 -20.60
C LEU A 292 -14.06 9.36 -19.73
N ALA A 293 -13.64 9.61 -18.50
CA ALA A 293 -14.27 10.61 -17.65
C ALA A 293 -14.02 12.02 -18.22
N GLY A 294 -15.04 12.89 -18.14
CA GLY A 294 -14.89 14.31 -18.49
C GLY A 294 -16.16 14.96 -19.04
N VAL A 295 -16.06 16.28 -19.22
CA VAL A 295 -17.17 17.12 -19.67
C VAL A 295 -17.66 16.69 -21.06
N GLY A 296 -18.99 16.60 -21.19
CA GLY A 296 -19.67 16.36 -22.46
C GLY A 296 -20.05 14.92 -22.76
N VAL A 297 -19.79 13.96 -21.86
CA VAL A 297 -20.31 12.59 -22.00
C VAL A 297 -21.56 12.42 -21.14
N ARG A 298 -22.66 11.97 -21.76
CA ARG A 298 -23.95 11.82 -21.08
C ARG A 298 -23.95 10.62 -20.12
N PRO A 299 -24.70 10.67 -19.00
CA PRO A 299 -24.68 9.60 -18.02
C PRO A 299 -25.10 8.23 -18.57
N LEU A 300 -26.11 8.18 -19.46
CA LEU A 300 -26.55 6.93 -20.08
C LEU A 300 -25.43 6.27 -20.89
N ARG A 301 -24.61 7.06 -21.59
CA ARG A 301 -23.49 6.56 -22.38
C ARG A 301 -22.43 5.89 -21.50
N HIS A 302 -22.13 6.46 -20.33
CA HIS A 302 -21.25 5.81 -19.34
C HIS A 302 -21.87 4.54 -18.75
N LEU A 303 -23.19 4.54 -18.50
CA LEU A 303 -23.88 3.35 -18.01
C LEU A 303 -23.80 2.22 -19.03
N VAL A 304 -24.00 2.51 -20.32
CA VAL A 304 -23.82 1.52 -21.40
C VAL A 304 -22.39 0.97 -21.43
N VAL A 305 -21.35 1.81 -21.25
CA VAL A 305 -19.95 1.34 -21.13
C VAL A 305 -19.79 0.33 -19.99
N VAL A 306 -20.37 0.63 -18.83
CA VAL A 306 -20.32 -0.23 -17.64
C VAL A 306 -21.01 -1.58 -17.88
N LEU A 307 -22.18 -1.57 -18.52
CA LEU A 307 -22.99 -2.77 -18.77
C LEU A 307 -22.40 -3.68 -19.86
N LEU A 308 -21.76 -3.11 -20.89
CA LEU A 308 -21.11 -3.87 -21.95
C LEU A 308 -19.85 -4.62 -21.47
N GLY A 309 -19.13 -4.07 -20.49
CA GLY A 309 -17.93 -4.69 -19.94
C GLY A 309 -16.91 -5.05 -21.04
N ALA A 310 -16.56 -6.33 -21.16
CA ALA A 310 -15.62 -6.83 -22.18
C ALA A 310 -16.11 -6.67 -23.63
N GLN A 311 -17.43 -6.56 -23.86
CA GLN A 311 -18.00 -6.30 -25.19
C GLN A 311 -18.05 -4.80 -25.52
N GLY A 312 -17.42 -3.94 -24.71
CA GLY A 312 -17.46 -2.48 -24.83
C GLY A 312 -16.54 -1.88 -25.90
N HIS A 313 -15.95 -2.68 -26.79
CA HIS A 313 -15.02 -2.23 -27.82
C HIS A 313 -15.49 -2.61 -29.24
N GLY A 314 -15.00 -1.89 -30.25
CA GLY A 314 -15.35 -2.12 -31.66
C GLY A 314 -16.61 -1.40 -32.14
N ARG A 315 -16.93 -1.55 -33.45
CA ARG A 315 -18.03 -0.81 -34.12
C ARG A 315 -19.40 -1.03 -33.50
N ALA A 316 -19.72 -2.27 -33.10
CA ALA A 316 -21.00 -2.59 -32.48
C ALA A 316 -21.22 -1.83 -31.15
N ALA A 317 -20.18 -1.71 -30.32
CA ALA A 317 -20.23 -0.92 -29.10
C ALA A 317 -20.35 0.58 -29.40
N THR A 318 -19.62 1.09 -30.40
CA THR A 318 -19.72 2.50 -30.83
C THR A 318 -21.13 2.89 -31.22
N ASN A 319 -21.85 2.03 -31.95
CA ASN A 319 -23.25 2.29 -32.32
C ASN A 319 -24.15 2.38 -31.06
N LEU A 320 -23.95 1.51 -30.08
CA LEU A 320 -24.69 1.56 -28.81
C LEU A 320 -24.39 2.86 -28.04
N TYR A 321 -23.15 3.35 -28.06
CA TYR A 321 -22.80 4.62 -27.42
C TYR A 321 -23.46 5.82 -28.10
N GLN A 322 -23.58 5.82 -29.43
CA GLN A 322 -24.29 6.87 -30.17
C GLN A 322 -25.79 6.83 -29.89
N LEU A 323 -26.40 5.64 -29.82
CA LEU A 323 -27.79 5.49 -29.42
C LEU A 323 -28.05 6.02 -28.00
N ALA A 324 -27.05 5.94 -27.12
CA ALA A 324 -27.08 6.44 -25.75
C ALA A 324 -26.88 7.96 -25.61
N ASP A 325 -26.77 8.73 -26.70
CA ASP A 325 -26.64 10.20 -26.66
C ASP A 325 -28.01 10.89 -26.40
N GLY A 326 -28.59 10.66 -25.22
CA GLY A 326 -29.79 11.36 -24.73
C GLY A 326 -30.39 10.75 -23.46
N PRO A 327 -31.60 11.19 -23.02
CA PRO A 327 -32.29 10.61 -21.86
C PRO A 327 -32.71 9.15 -22.08
N LEU A 328 -32.81 8.36 -21.01
CA LEU A 328 -33.29 6.98 -21.11
C LEU A 328 -34.82 6.94 -21.14
N ASP A 329 -35.39 7.10 -22.35
CA ASP A 329 -36.82 6.93 -22.63
C ASP A 329 -37.12 5.54 -23.21
N LYS A 330 -38.40 5.16 -23.29
CA LYS A 330 -38.85 3.86 -23.85
C LYS A 330 -38.32 3.59 -25.27
N LYS A 331 -38.26 4.62 -26.12
CA LYS A 331 -37.80 4.49 -27.52
C LYS A 331 -36.32 4.18 -27.56
N ARG A 332 -35.51 4.91 -26.78
CA ARG A 332 -34.06 4.73 -26.70
C ARG A 332 -33.71 3.41 -26.01
N TYR A 333 -34.43 3.02 -24.98
CA TYR A 333 -34.32 1.70 -24.36
C TYR A 333 -34.53 0.58 -25.38
N ALA A 334 -35.63 0.60 -26.13
CA ALA A 334 -35.91 -0.40 -27.17
C ALA A 334 -34.83 -0.43 -28.26
N ALA A 335 -34.31 0.74 -28.67
CA ALA A 335 -33.24 0.84 -29.66
C ALA A 335 -31.92 0.23 -29.14
N LEU A 336 -31.54 0.50 -27.89
CA LEU A 336 -30.33 -0.05 -27.26
C LEU A 336 -30.41 -1.58 -27.14
N VAL A 337 -31.52 -2.11 -26.65
CA VAL A 337 -31.75 -3.56 -26.51
C VAL A 337 -31.80 -4.23 -27.88
N GLY A 338 -32.47 -3.62 -28.86
CA GLY A 338 -32.58 -4.15 -30.22
C GLY A 338 -31.25 -4.19 -30.98
N ALA A 339 -30.38 -3.21 -30.77
CA ALA A 339 -29.05 -3.15 -31.40
C ALA A 339 -28.01 -4.06 -30.75
N ALA A 340 -28.20 -4.46 -29.49
CA ALA A 340 -27.31 -5.36 -28.76
C ALA A 340 -27.59 -6.84 -29.08
N LYS A 341 -26.58 -7.69 -28.90
CA LYS A 341 -26.66 -9.15 -29.13
C LYS A 341 -26.08 -9.95 -27.98
N GLY A 342 -26.62 -11.15 -27.75
CA GLY A 342 -26.18 -12.09 -26.70
C GLY A 342 -26.18 -11.46 -25.32
N ARG A 343 -25.17 -11.79 -24.50
CA ARG A 343 -25.06 -11.33 -23.09
C ARG A 343 -25.15 -9.81 -22.89
N ALA A 344 -24.68 -9.02 -23.86
CA ALA A 344 -24.82 -7.56 -23.80
C ALA A 344 -26.29 -7.12 -23.85
N ARG A 345 -27.11 -7.78 -24.68
CA ARG A 345 -28.54 -7.51 -24.78
C ARG A 345 -29.24 -7.85 -23.47
N ASP A 346 -28.96 -9.03 -22.93
CA ASP A 346 -29.61 -9.52 -21.70
C ASP A 346 -29.34 -8.58 -20.51
N ARG A 347 -28.10 -8.07 -20.39
CA ARG A 347 -27.74 -7.06 -19.39
C ARG A 347 -28.39 -5.71 -19.63
N LEU A 348 -28.36 -5.19 -20.85
CA LEU A 348 -29.00 -3.90 -21.14
C LEU A 348 -30.51 -3.96 -20.90
N GLN A 349 -31.16 -5.08 -21.24
CA GLN A 349 -32.58 -5.28 -20.98
C GLN A 349 -32.85 -5.29 -19.47
N SER A 350 -32.22 -6.21 -18.74
CA SER A 350 -32.47 -6.38 -17.30
C SER A 350 -32.07 -5.19 -16.44
N GLN A 351 -30.96 -4.50 -16.76
CA GLN A 351 -30.38 -3.45 -15.90
C GLN A 351 -30.80 -2.03 -16.30
N LEU A 352 -31.36 -1.80 -17.49
CA LEU A 352 -31.90 -0.48 -17.85
C LEU A 352 -33.40 -0.35 -17.63
N GLU A 353 -34.15 -1.45 -17.65
CA GLU A 353 -35.62 -1.44 -17.59
C GLU A 353 -36.16 -0.63 -16.41
N GLN A 354 -35.58 -0.81 -15.22
CA GLN A 354 -36.02 -0.11 -14.00
C GLN A 354 -35.68 1.39 -13.99
N LEU A 355 -34.79 1.83 -14.89
CA LEU A 355 -34.35 3.23 -15.00
C LEU A 355 -35.06 3.99 -16.13
N VAL A 356 -35.86 3.32 -16.96
CA VAL A 356 -36.60 3.95 -18.05
C VAL A 356 -37.58 4.99 -17.50
N ASP A 357 -37.54 6.19 -18.08
CA ASP A 357 -38.36 7.35 -17.69
C ASP A 357 -38.13 7.83 -16.23
N ARG A 358 -37.16 7.27 -15.49
CA ARG A 358 -36.75 7.76 -14.16
C ARG A 358 -35.69 8.85 -14.32
N GLY A 359 -36.12 10.10 -14.19
CA GLY A 359 -35.47 11.30 -14.73
C GLY A 359 -34.19 11.84 -14.10
N ASN A 360 -33.33 11.06 -13.43
CA ASN A 360 -32.02 11.59 -13.01
C ASN A 360 -30.89 10.56 -13.01
N LEU A 361 -30.33 10.29 -14.20
CA LEU A 361 -29.12 9.48 -14.32
C LEU A 361 -27.84 10.21 -13.83
N ASN A 362 -27.95 11.40 -13.22
CA ASN A 362 -26.80 12.05 -12.58
C ASN A 362 -26.60 11.57 -11.14
N ASP A 363 -27.62 10.98 -10.51
CA ASP A 363 -27.51 10.39 -9.18
C ASP A 363 -26.88 8.99 -9.28
N ILE A 364 -25.60 8.91 -8.90
CA ILE A 364 -24.78 7.70 -9.04
C ILE A 364 -25.31 6.56 -8.16
N GLN A 365 -25.81 6.87 -6.96
CA GLN A 365 -26.34 5.86 -6.04
C GLN A 365 -27.68 5.33 -6.56
N ALA A 366 -28.59 6.22 -6.94
CA ALA A 366 -29.88 5.81 -7.49
C ALA A 366 -29.74 4.99 -8.78
N VAL A 367 -28.79 5.35 -9.66
CA VAL A 367 -28.48 4.55 -10.86
C VAL A 367 -27.89 3.19 -10.48
N SER A 368 -26.98 3.15 -9.50
CA SER A 368 -26.35 1.90 -9.08
C SER A 368 -27.37 0.92 -8.51
N ASP A 369 -28.28 1.39 -7.67
CA ASP A 369 -29.34 0.58 -7.06
C ASP A 369 -30.39 0.17 -8.10
N GLY A 370 -30.85 1.12 -8.93
CA GLY A 370 -31.88 0.85 -9.94
C GLY A 370 -31.40 -0.04 -11.09
N ALA A 371 -30.11 0.00 -11.45
CA ALA A 371 -29.53 -0.93 -12.42
C ALA A 371 -28.97 -2.21 -11.78
N ASN A 372 -29.05 -2.36 -10.45
CA ASN A 372 -28.46 -3.46 -9.70
C ASN A 372 -26.98 -3.69 -10.09
N LEU A 373 -26.19 -2.62 -10.09
CA LEU A 373 -24.77 -2.68 -10.44
C LEU A 373 -23.99 -3.42 -9.35
N THR A 374 -23.10 -4.33 -9.77
CA THR A 374 -22.08 -4.87 -8.84
C THR A 374 -21.21 -3.76 -8.29
N SER A 375 -20.55 -3.96 -7.13
CA SER A 375 -19.66 -2.95 -6.54
C SER A 375 -18.56 -2.47 -7.50
N SER A 376 -18.07 -3.36 -8.39
CA SER A 376 -17.07 -3.01 -9.41
C SER A 376 -17.65 -2.13 -10.54
N GLN A 377 -18.91 -2.36 -10.92
CA GLN A 377 -19.62 -1.59 -11.93
C GLN A 377 -20.02 -0.21 -11.39
N ALA A 378 -20.56 -0.15 -10.17
CA ALA A 378 -20.88 1.10 -9.48
C ALA A 378 -19.64 1.99 -9.37
N LYS A 379 -18.49 1.42 -8.95
CA LYS A 379 -17.22 2.16 -8.88
C LYS A 379 -16.75 2.69 -10.24
N LEU A 380 -16.83 1.88 -11.30
CA LEU A 380 -16.49 2.32 -12.66
C LEU A 380 -17.43 3.45 -13.12
N TYR A 381 -18.73 3.32 -12.85
CA TYR A 381 -19.71 4.34 -13.18
C TYR A 381 -19.41 5.65 -12.45
N GLY A 382 -19.18 5.60 -11.14
CA GLY A 382 -18.80 6.75 -10.33
C GLY A 382 -17.58 7.49 -10.88
N VAL A 383 -16.49 6.76 -11.17
CA VAL A 383 -15.26 7.33 -11.73
C VAL A 383 -15.50 7.96 -13.11
N LEU A 384 -16.28 7.34 -13.99
CA LEU A 384 -16.67 7.93 -15.28
C LEU A 384 -17.49 9.21 -15.11
N ARG A 385 -18.30 9.27 -14.04
CA ARG A 385 -19.14 10.41 -13.67
C ARG A 385 -18.41 11.48 -12.86
N GLY A 386 -17.12 11.28 -12.56
CA GLY A 386 -16.25 12.27 -11.92
C GLY A 386 -15.97 12.04 -10.43
N GLU A 387 -16.45 10.95 -9.83
CA GLU A 387 -16.05 10.58 -8.47
C GLU A 387 -14.59 10.14 -8.43
N ASP A 388 -13.80 10.70 -7.52
CA ASP A 388 -12.40 10.32 -7.35
C ASP A 388 -12.26 8.89 -6.83
N GLY A 389 -11.56 8.03 -7.58
CA GLY A 389 -11.28 6.66 -7.14
C GLY A 389 -10.33 5.91 -8.08
N LEU A 390 -9.69 4.86 -7.55
CA LEU A 390 -8.78 4.01 -8.35
C LEU A 390 -9.46 2.74 -8.83
N LEU A 391 -9.45 2.53 -10.15
CA LEU A 391 -9.95 1.33 -10.81
C LEU A 391 -8.82 0.29 -10.97
N ALA A 392 -8.47 -0.37 -9.87
CA ALA A 392 -7.36 -1.32 -9.77
C ALA A 392 -7.63 -2.70 -10.42
N GLY A 393 -8.26 -2.74 -11.59
CA GLY A 393 -8.45 -3.97 -12.36
C GLY A 393 -7.16 -4.41 -13.06
N ALA A 394 -7.10 -5.70 -13.45
CA ALA A 394 -5.91 -6.30 -14.07
C ALA A 394 -5.34 -5.53 -15.26
N ALA A 395 -6.20 -4.89 -16.07
CA ALA A 395 -5.79 -4.04 -17.19
C ALA A 395 -5.00 -2.79 -16.73
N ALA A 396 -5.54 -2.03 -15.79
CA ALA A 396 -4.89 -0.82 -15.27
C ALA A 396 -3.62 -1.16 -14.48
N LEU A 397 -3.67 -2.21 -13.65
CA LEU A 397 -2.51 -2.66 -12.91
C LEU A 397 -1.36 -3.11 -13.83
N ARG A 398 -1.66 -3.75 -14.96
CA ARG A 398 -0.63 -4.15 -15.93
C ARG A 398 0.08 -2.93 -16.56
N VAL A 399 -0.67 -1.89 -16.90
CA VAL A 399 -0.09 -0.61 -17.39
C VAL A 399 0.84 -0.03 -16.32
N ALA A 400 0.36 0.06 -15.07
CA ALA A 400 1.14 0.55 -13.94
C ALA A 400 2.44 -0.23 -13.73
N THR A 401 2.36 -1.56 -13.72
CA THR A 401 3.50 -2.46 -13.51
C THR A 401 4.55 -2.30 -14.61
N ARG A 402 4.14 -2.29 -15.90
CA ARG A 402 5.08 -2.14 -17.03
C ARG A 402 5.79 -0.79 -17.04
N LEU A 403 5.09 0.30 -16.76
CA LEU A 403 5.71 1.63 -16.71
C LEU A 403 6.72 1.76 -15.55
N HIS A 404 6.53 1.02 -14.47
CA HIS A 404 7.51 0.89 -13.39
C HIS A 404 8.66 -0.08 -13.73
N GLY A 405 8.74 -0.60 -14.97
CA GLY A 405 9.82 -1.50 -15.40
C GLY A 405 9.75 -2.92 -14.82
N MET A 406 8.60 -3.30 -14.27
CA MET A 406 8.38 -4.63 -13.68
C MET A 406 7.63 -5.53 -14.66
N ASP A 407 7.92 -6.83 -14.62
CA ASP A 407 7.16 -7.79 -15.41
C ASP A 407 5.83 -8.14 -14.70
N PRO A 408 4.66 -7.97 -15.37
CA PRO A 408 3.35 -8.33 -14.82
C PRO A 408 3.20 -9.78 -14.37
N SER A 409 4.00 -10.72 -14.91
CA SER A 409 3.92 -12.15 -14.57
C SER A 409 4.71 -12.49 -13.29
N THR A 410 5.83 -11.81 -13.07
CA THR A 410 6.71 -11.95 -11.89
C THR A 410 6.39 -10.94 -10.78
N ALA A 411 5.55 -9.94 -11.05
CA ALA A 411 4.95 -9.06 -10.05
C ALA A 411 3.92 -9.80 -9.18
N ALA A 412 4.34 -10.92 -8.59
CA ALA A 412 3.76 -11.51 -7.40
C ALA A 412 4.00 -10.53 -6.24
N ASN A 413 3.28 -9.40 -6.21
CA ASN A 413 3.28 -8.49 -5.08
C ASN A 413 1.94 -7.78 -5.02
N THR A 414 1.17 -8.25 -4.04
CA THR A 414 -0.07 -7.74 -3.43
C THR A 414 -0.79 -6.61 -4.17
N HIS A 415 -2.11 -6.76 -4.37
CA HIS A 415 -3.03 -5.74 -4.87
C HIS A 415 -2.75 -4.31 -4.34
N THR A 416 -2.23 -4.21 -3.11
CA THR A 416 -1.68 -3.00 -2.49
C THR A 416 -0.59 -2.29 -3.31
N ASP A 417 0.48 -2.97 -3.69
CA ASP A 417 1.62 -2.34 -4.38
C ASP A 417 1.23 -1.92 -5.80
N GLY A 418 0.41 -2.75 -6.45
CA GLY A 418 -0.20 -2.41 -7.73
C GLY A 418 -1.05 -1.14 -7.65
N LYS A 419 -1.85 -0.98 -6.59
CA LYS A 419 -2.63 0.24 -6.34
C LYS A 419 -1.74 1.46 -6.13
N ALA A 420 -0.66 1.35 -5.35
CA ALA A 420 0.27 2.46 -5.12
C ALA A 420 0.92 2.94 -6.44
N ARG A 421 1.35 2.01 -7.30
CA ARG A 421 1.90 2.33 -8.64
C ARG A 421 0.85 2.97 -9.56
N LEU A 422 -0.37 2.44 -9.53
CA LEU A 422 -1.48 3.00 -10.30
C LEU A 422 -1.81 4.42 -9.81
N ALA A 423 -1.79 4.66 -8.50
CA ALA A 423 -2.04 5.98 -7.92
C ALA A 423 -1.08 7.04 -8.47
N ARG A 424 0.21 6.72 -8.64
CA ARG A 424 1.21 7.65 -9.22
C ARG A 424 0.90 8.01 -10.67
N LEU A 425 0.49 7.03 -11.47
CA LEU A 425 0.05 7.26 -12.86
C LEU A 425 -1.19 8.15 -12.94
N VAL A 426 -2.08 8.04 -11.97
CA VAL A 426 -3.33 8.81 -11.94
C VAL A 426 -3.09 10.22 -11.41
N GLY A 427 -2.25 10.39 -10.38
CA GLY A 427 -1.99 11.67 -9.72
C GLY A 427 -3.27 12.33 -9.16
N ALA A 428 -3.14 13.58 -8.70
CA ALA A 428 -4.26 14.36 -8.16
C ALA A 428 -4.79 15.43 -9.14
N GLY A 429 -5.80 16.18 -8.71
CA GLY A 429 -6.39 17.30 -9.45
C GLY A 429 -7.47 16.88 -10.44
N GLU A 430 -8.00 17.87 -11.18
CA GLU A 430 -9.17 17.71 -12.07
C GLU A 430 -8.94 16.67 -13.20
N GLY A 431 -7.68 16.46 -13.60
CA GLY A 431 -7.31 15.45 -14.60
C GLY A 431 -7.34 14.01 -14.09
N ALA A 432 -7.39 13.78 -12.77
CA ALA A 432 -7.21 12.45 -12.19
C ALA A 432 -8.20 11.41 -12.76
N MET A 433 -9.49 11.75 -12.87
CA MET A 433 -10.49 10.78 -13.36
C MET A 433 -10.34 10.48 -14.83
N ARG A 434 -9.96 11.48 -15.62
CA ARG A 434 -9.62 11.31 -17.03
C ARG A 434 -8.42 10.38 -17.18
N ARG A 435 -7.36 10.58 -16.38
CA ARG A 435 -6.17 9.71 -16.40
C ARG A 435 -6.48 8.29 -15.93
N MET A 436 -7.28 8.11 -14.87
CA MET A 436 -7.68 6.78 -14.40
C MET A 436 -8.46 6.01 -15.48
N THR A 437 -9.45 6.65 -16.09
CA THR A 437 -10.24 6.04 -17.16
C THR A 437 -9.43 5.80 -18.44
N ALA A 438 -8.51 6.71 -18.77
CA ALA A 438 -7.56 6.54 -19.87
C ALA A 438 -6.60 5.36 -19.64
N VAL A 439 -6.00 5.24 -18.44
CA VAL A 439 -5.13 4.11 -18.08
C VAL A 439 -5.87 2.78 -18.17
N ARG A 440 -7.14 2.73 -17.71
CA ARG A 440 -7.99 1.55 -17.88
C ARG A 440 -8.20 1.22 -19.36
N LEU A 441 -8.51 2.21 -20.18
CA LEU A 441 -8.75 2.04 -21.62
C LEU A 441 -7.48 1.57 -22.34
N ILE A 442 -6.34 2.22 -22.11
CA ILE A 442 -5.03 1.79 -22.63
C ILE A 442 -4.76 0.33 -22.24
N GLY A 443 -5.02 -0.03 -20.98
CA GLY A 443 -4.85 -1.39 -20.51
C GLY A 443 -5.79 -2.40 -21.18
N SER A 444 -7.01 -2.01 -21.58
CA SER A 444 -7.98 -2.93 -22.18
C SER A 444 -7.91 -3.00 -23.71
N THR A 445 -7.22 -2.07 -24.37
CA THR A 445 -7.16 -2.03 -25.85
C THR A 445 -5.76 -2.02 -26.45
N ILE A 446 -4.74 -1.52 -25.74
CA ILE A 446 -3.38 -1.32 -26.31
C ILE A 446 -2.35 -2.14 -25.54
N CYS A 447 -2.24 -1.91 -24.23
CA CYS A 447 -1.29 -2.56 -23.35
C CYS A 447 -1.83 -3.93 -22.89
N LEU A 448 -2.14 -4.81 -23.84
CA LEU A 448 -2.65 -6.17 -23.62
C LEU A 448 -1.55 -7.12 -23.12
N LYS A 449 -1.83 -8.42 -23.01
CA LYS A 449 -0.79 -9.43 -22.71
C LYS A 449 0.33 -9.33 -23.75
N ASP A 450 -0.04 -9.27 -25.02
CA ASP A 450 0.82 -8.88 -26.14
C ASP A 450 0.54 -7.41 -26.53
N PRO A 451 1.41 -6.44 -26.17
CA PRO A 451 1.12 -5.02 -26.30
C PRO A 451 1.34 -4.47 -27.72
N LEU A 452 0.43 -3.61 -28.17
CA LEU A 452 0.58 -2.80 -29.38
C LEU A 452 1.46 -1.56 -29.09
N CYS A 453 2.75 -1.77 -28.84
CA CYS A 453 3.64 -0.70 -28.36
C CYS A 453 3.78 0.49 -29.34
N GLY A 454 3.71 0.25 -30.66
CA GLY A 454 3.76 1.32 -31.67
C GLY A 454 2.58 2.30 -31.60
N GLU A 455 1.44 1.87 -31.06
CA GLU A 455 0.23 2.69 -30.89
C GLU A 455 0.08 3.23 -29.46
N CYS A 456 0.97 2.83 -28.55
CA CYS A 456 0.85 3.18 -27.15
C CYS A 456 1.32 4.62 -26.88
N PRO A 457 0.48 5.50 -26.30
CA PRO A 457 0.89 6.87 -25.98
C PRO A 457 1.99 6.95 -24.92
N LEU A 458 2.24 5.84 -24.22
CA LEU A 458 3.20 5.73 -23.13
C LEU A 458 4.47 4.96 -23.53
N SER A 459 4.61 4.59 -24.81
CA SER A 459 5.73 3.75 -25.31
C SER A 459 7.10 4.34 -24.98
N LYS A 460 7.28 5.66 -25.17
CA LYS A 460 8.53 6.37 -24.87
C LYS A 460 8.94 6.36 -23.39
N PHE A 461 7.99 6.11 -22.48
CA PHE A 461 8.24 6.06 -21.04
C PHE A 461 8.34 4.62 -20.50
N CYS A 462 8.11 3.64 -21.36
CA CYS A 462 7.95 2.23 -20.99
C CYS A 462 9.29 1.49 -21.11
N PRO A 463 9.92 1.08 -19.99
CA PRO A 463 11.24 0.43 -20.04
C PRO A 463 11.23 -0.86 -20.87
N THR A 464 10.12 -1.59 -20.88
CA THR A 464 9.98 -2.83 -21.67
C THR A 464 9.99 -2.58 -23.17
N PHE A 465 9.65 -1.37 -23.63
CA PHE A 465 9.70 -1.01 -25.04
C PHE A 465 11.06 -0.43 -25.43
N THR A 466 11.63 0.44 -24.59
CA THR A 466 12.93 1.08 -24.86
C THR A 466 14.10 0.09 -24.85
N ASN A 467 13.98 -1.02 -24.10
CA ASN A 467 15.00 -2.06 -23.99
C ASN A 467 14.76 -3.28 -24.91
N ALA A 468 13.68 -3.28 -25.71
CA ALA A 468 13.47 -4.33 -26.70
C ALA A 468 14.42 -4.08 -27.89
N PRO A 469 15.12 -5.11 -28.42
CA PRO A 469 15.90 -4.95 -29.63
C PRO A 469 14.97 -4.45 -30.73
N GLN A 470 15.19 -3.21 -31.19
CA GLN A 470 14.43 -2.64 -32.28
C GLN A 470 14.73 -3.48 -33.52
N HIS A 471 13.84 -4.40 -33.87
CA HIS A 471 13.83 -4.96 -35.20
C HIS A 471 13.54 -3.81 -36.16
N ARG A 472 14.62 -3.28 -36.75
CA ARG A 472 14.54 -2.42 -37.92
C ARG A 472 13.89 -3.27 -39.02
N SER A 473 12.65 -2.93 -39.36
CA SER A 473 11.98 -3.39 -40.58
C SER A 473 12.66 -2.80 -41.80
#